data_AF-A0A1H3D8M7-F1
#
_entry.id   AF-A0A1H3D8M7-F1
#
_cell.length_a   1.000
_cell.length_b   1.000
_cell.length_c   1.000
_cell.angle_alpha   90.00
_cell.angle_beta   90.00
_cell.angle_gamma   90.00
#
_symmetry.space_group_name_H-M   'P 1'
#
loop_
_entity.id
_entity.type
_entity.pdbx_description
1 polymer ?
#
loop_
_entity_poly.entity_id
_entity_poly.type
_entity_poly.pdbx_seq_one_letter_code
_entity_poly.pdbx_strand_id
1 'polypeptide(L)'
;MRNGTFARAVAVSGTALLALTACGGSDSGSDAGSSSSSDASAEKQVNVYGVDGNMGNALGEDFDQQGSLAGMKGTLPLTDLSGDFKDRLKTINPELKDFNYAGETYDAIVTTALAAQLAGSNQATVFGPYVNGVTFGGETCTSFADCMKIIANGGNPDYDGVSGPLSFSEPGEPAQASFGIEQFGMDNTIDDSKTEFVIAGDEANAASNEGPAPAAPGTTGAPLVIGTLLPLTGNLAFLGPPEVAGSQLAIQDINAAGGVLGNPVQLVEGDSGDASTDTASQTVDRELQQGVNAIIGAASSGVSLTVINKITGAGVLEFSPANTSDQFTTYDDKGLYFRTAPPDVLQARALADLIEQDGNNTVGILALNDPYGTGLAENLKNNLVADGLPEESVKTVIYDPQAANFDSEVQQMAQFNPDAIVVIGFEESSRIIQSLNAQGVGPQR
;
A
#
# COMPACT_ATOMS: atom_id res chain seq x y z
N MET A 1 31.58 13.69 -4.37
CA MET A 1 31.70 15.08 -3.85
C MET A 1 30.95 16.02 -4.77
N ARG A 2 29.71 16.38 -4.41
CA ARG A 2 28.93 17.44 -5.06
C ARG A 2 28.39 18.33 -3.93
N ASN A 3 28.78 19.60 -3.95
CA ASN A 3 28.31 20.64 -3.03
C ASN A 3 27.01 21.23 -3.59
N GLY A 4 25.89 21.03 -2.90
CA GLY A 4 24.61 21.69 -3.15
C GLY A 4 24.14 22.38 -1.87
N THR A 5 24.16 23.71 -1.89
CA THR A 5 23.91 24.58 -0.73
C THR A 5 22.41 24.86 -0.63
N PHE A 6 21.71 24.27 0.34
CA PHE A 6 20.33 24.64 0.66
C PHE A 6 20.31 25.71 1.75
N ALA A 7 19.80 26.89 1.41
CA ALA A 7 19.56 27.98 2.33
C ALA A 7 18.28 27.74 3.13
N ARG A 8 18.43 27.60 4.45
CA ARG A 8 17.32 27.58 5.42
C ARG A 8 16.74 28.99 5.56
N ALA A 9 15.46 29.17 5.27
CA ALA A 9 14.70 30.35 5.68
C ALA A 9 14.04 30.07 7.04
N VAL A 10 14.51 30.78 8.07
CA VAL A 10 13.91 30.81 9.41
C VAL A 10 12.90 31.95 9.43
N ALA A 11 11.61 31.65 9.62
CA ALA A 11 10.60 32.65 9.91
C ALA A 11 10.41 32.75 11.43
N VAL A 12 10.98 33.79 12.03
CA VAL A 12 10.71 34.23 13.40
C VAL A 12 9.50 35.17 13.34
N SER A 13 8.36 34.74 13.88
CA SER A 13 7.19 35.60 14.05
C SER A 13 7.12 36.06 15.50
N GLY A 14 7.25 37.38 15.67
CA GLY A 14 7.47 38.05 16.94
C GLY A 14 6.21 38.17 17.80
N THR A 15 6.46 38.15 19.10
CA THR A 15 5.53 38.36 20.20
C THR A 15 5.05 39.82 20.22
N ALA A 16 3.73 40.04 20.17
CA ALA A 16 3.12 41.33 20.45
C ALA A 16 2.42 41.29 21.80
N LEU A 17 3.09 41.88 22.80
CA LEU A 17 2.59 42.18 24.13
C LEU A 17 1.73 43.46 24.05
N LEU A 18 0.48 43.45 24.52
CA LEU A 18 -0.29 44.67 24.75
C LEU A 18 -1.08 44.57 26.06
N ALA A 19 -1.00 45.68 26.79
CA ALA A 19 -1.18 45.79 28.22
C ALA A 19 -2.64 46.00 28.67
N LEU A 20 -2.88 45.59 29.92
CA LEU A 20 -4.04 45.83 30.75
C LEU A 20 -4.50 47.30 30.75
N THR A 21 -5.81 47.52 30.67
CA THR A 21 -6.48 48.66 31.30
C THR A 21 -7.68 48.16 32.09
N ALA A 22 -7.68 48.45 33.38
CA ALA A 22 -8.75 48.18 34.33
C ALA A 22 -9.48 49.50 34.67
N CYS A 23 -10.79 49.52 34.44
CA CYS A 23 -11.80 50.32 35.14
C CYS A 23 -13.07 49.43 35.07
N GLY A 24 -13.74 49.02 36.15
CA GLY A 24 -14.10 49.80 37.32
C GLY A 24 -15.50 50.40 37.09
N GLY A 25 -16.56 49.61 37.25
CA GLY A 25 -17.95 50.06 37.11
C GLY A 25 -18.92 49.06 37.71
N SER A 26 -19.31 49.31 38.96
CA SER A 26 -20.39 48.65 39.69
C SER A 26 -21.75 49.09 39.15
N ASP A 27 -22.66 48.15 38.87
CA ASP A 27 -24.07 48.40 39.14
C ASP A 27 -24.84 47.10 39.44
N SER A 28 -25.73 47.23 40.42
CA SER A 28 -26.52 46.17 41.04
C SER A 28 -27.82 45.92 40.27
N GLY A 29 -28.16 44.67 40.02
CA GLY A 29 -29.47 44.28 39.49
C GLY A 29 -29.71 42.79 39.63
N SER A 30 -30.47 42.41 40.65
CA SER A 30 -31.00 41.06 40.84
C SER A 30 -32.05 40.74 39.79
N ASP A 31 -31.90 39.63 39.07
CA ASP A 31 -33.05 38.89 38.54
C ASP A 31 -32.77 37.39 38.51
N ALA A 32 -33.68 36.66 39.15
CA ALA A 32 -33.71 35.20 39.17
C ALA A 32 -34.36 34.71 37.87
N GLY A 33 -33.68 33.81 37.14
CA GLY A 33 -34.21 33.26 35.91
C GLY A 33 -33.50 31.98 35.47
N SER A 34 -34.07 30.84 35.86
CA SER A 34 -34.09 29.57 35.12
C SER A 34 -32.76 29.07 34.52
N SER A 35 -32.11 28.16 35.24
CA SER A 35 -31.18 27.19 34.67
C SER A 35 -31.93 26.26 33.70
N SER A 36 -31.85 26.53 32.40
CA SER A 36 -32.04 25.50 31.39
C SER A 36 -30.68 24.84 31.15
N SER A 37 -30.45 23.72 31.85
CA SER A 37 -29.41 22.77 31.47
C SER A 37 -29.78 22.19 30.11
N SER A 38 -29.26 22.79 29.05
CA SER A 38 -29.12 22.11 27.77
C SER A 38 -27.93 21.16 27.88
N ASP A 39 -28.13 20.03 28.56
CA ASP A 39 -27.36 18.83 28.25
C ASP A 39 -27.86 18.33 26.88
N ALA A 40 -27.45 19.05 25.83
CA ALA A 40 -27.14 18.38 24.60
C ALA A 40 -25.72 17.88 24.83
N SER A 41 -25.58 16.62 25.21
CA SER A 41 -24.32 15.91 25.02
C SER A 41 -23.99 16.08 23.55
N ALA A 42 -23.11 17.02 23.20
CA ALA A 42 -22.54 17.06 21.88
C ALA A 42 -21.94 15.67 21.69
N GLU A 43 -22.54 14.87 20.80
CA GLU A 43 -22.02 13.55 20.48
C GLU A 43 -20.55 13.73 20.14
N LYS A 44 -19.68 13.01 20.86
CA LYS A 44 -18.25 13.13 20.66
C LYS A 44 -17.97 12.68 19.24
N GLN A 45 -17.55 13.61 18.40
CA GLN A 45 -17.19 13.32 17.02
C GLN A 45 -15.95 12.41 17.04
N VAL A 46 -16.09 11.19 16.52
CA VAL A 46 -14.99 10.23 16.36
C VAL A 46 -14.47 10.31 14.93
N ASN A 47 -13.18 10.56 14.76
CA ASN A 47 -12.55 10.48 13.45
C ASN A 47 -12.38 9.01 13.08
N VAL A 48 -12.77 8.61 11.86
CA VAL A 48 -12.58 7.25 11.39
C VAL A 48 -11.55 7.22 10.28
N TYR A 49 -10.61 6.28 10.39
CA TYR A 49 -9.52 6.09 9.45
C TYR A 49 -9.57 4.69 8.82
N GLY A 50 -9.35 4.64 7.52
CA GLY A 50 -9.17 3.41 6.75
C GLY A 50 -7.73 3.18 6.32
N VAL A 51 -7.54 2.08 5.60
CA VAL A 51 -6.28 1.59 5.03
C VAL A 51 -6.51 1.13 3.59
N ASP A 52 -5.46 0.73 2.88
CA ASP A 52 -5.52 0.26 1.48
C ASP A 52 -6.57 -0.83 1.22
N GLY A 53 -6.85 -1.69 2.20
CA GLY A 53 -7.91 -2.69 2.09
C GLY A 53 -9.34 -2.14 1.98
N ASN A 54 -9.58 -0.89 2.41
CA ASN A 54 -10.93 -0.30 2.44
C ASN A 54 -11.01 1.17 1.98
N MET A 55 -9.89 1.79 1.59
CA MET A 55 -9.86 3.10 0.94
C MET A 55 -10.07 2.95 -0.57
N GLY A 56 -11.34 2.97 -0.98
CA GLY A 56 -11.74 2.93 -2.38
C GLY A 56 -13.25 3.10 -2.54
N ASN A 57 -13.70 3.47 -3.75
CA ASN A 57 -15.11 3.75 -4.01
C ASN A 57 -16.03 2.54 -3.79
N ALA A 58 -15.51 1.32 -3.89
CA ALA A 58 -16.24 0.09 -3.58
C ALA A 58 -16.81 0.07 -2.16
N LEU A 59 -16.08 0.62 -1.16
CA LEU A 59 -16.61 0.75 0.21
C LEU A 59 -17.87 1.62 0.24
N GLY A 60 -17.89 2.70 -0.54
CA GLY A 60 -19.00 3.65 -0.64
C GLY A 60 -20.28 3.05 -1.21
N GLU A 61 -20.16 2.04 -2.09
CA GLU A 61 -21.30 1.38 -2.75
C GLU A 61 -22.20 0.63 -1.74
N ASP A 62 -21.67 0.28 -0.55
CA ASP A 62 -22.40 -0.40 0.52
C ASP A 62 -23.22 0.55 1.42
N PHE A 63 -23.23 1.86 1.15
CA PHE A 63 -23.91 2.86 1.99
C PHE A 63 -25.02 3.62 1.24
N ASP A 64 -26.27 3.28 1.54
CA ASP A 64 -27.45 3.95 0.97
C ASP A 64 -27.65 5.39 1.47
N GLN A 65 -27.20 5.70 2.69
CA GLN A 65 -27.38 7.01 3.30
C GLN A 65 -26.21 7.93 2.94
N GLN A 66 -26.51 9.07 2.32
CA GLN A 66 -25.52 10.11 2.07
C GLN A 66 -24.84 10.57 3.36
N GLY A 67 -23.53 10.74 3.29
CA GLY A 67 -22.69 11.18 4.38
C GLY A 67 -22.36 10.10 5.42
N SER A 68 -22.73 8.84 5.19
CA SER A 68 -22.36 7.73 6.06
C SER A 68 -20.85 7.53 6.20
N LEU A 69 -20.06 7.95 5.22
CA LEU A 69 -18.59 7.95 5.25
C LEU A 69 -17.97 9.36 5.29
N ALA A 70 -18.79 10.42 5.29
CA ALA A 70 -18.28 11.77 5.08
C ALA A 70 -17.23 12.18 6.12
N GLY A 71 -16.03 12.50 5.64
CA GLY A 71 -14.90 12.89 6.49
C GLY A 71 -14.09 11.73 7.05
N MET A 72 -14.45 10.47 6.78
CA MET A 72 -13.54 9.34 6.93
C MET A 72 -12.33 9.58 6.01
N LYS A 73 -11.13 9.44 6.58
CA LYS A 73 -9.86 9.52 5.84
C LYS A 73 -9.19 8.15 5.83
N GLY A 74 -8.08 8.00 5.13
CA GLY A 74 -7.25 6.81 5.26
C GLY A 74 -6.01 6.89 4.40
N THR A 75 -5.16 5.86 4.52
CA THR A 75 -3.92 5.77 3.76
C THR A 75 -3.90 4.53 2.90
N LEU A 76 -3.39 4.65 1.68
CA LEU A 76 -3.11 3.52 0.80
C LEU A 76 -1.84 3.78 -0.02
N PRO A 77 -1.07 2.75 -0.39
CA PRO A 77 -0.06 2.89 -1.43
C PRO A 77 -0.72 3.50 -2.66
N LEU A 78 -0.28 4.70 -3.03
CA LEU A 78 -0.86 5.40 -4.16
C LEU A 78 0.19 6.28 -4.82
N THR A 79 0.32 6.06 -6.12
CA THR A 79 1.09 6.92 -7.02
C THR A 79 0.14 7.61 -7.98
N ASP A 80 0.48 8.83 -8.39
CA ASP A 80 -0.29 9.54 -9.41
C ASP A 80 0.01 8.91 -10.78
N LEU A 81 -0.69 7.82 -11.07
CA LEU A 81 -0.60 7.13 -12.35
C LEU A 81 -1.01 8.09 -13.48
N SER A 82 -0.10 8.28 -14.43
CA SER A 82 -0.33 9.19 -15.56
C SER A 82 -1.59 8.81 -16.37
N GLY A 83 -2.23 9.82 -16.97
CA GLY A 83 -3.39 9.60 -17.84
C GLY A 83 -3.09 8.67 -19.01
N ASP A 84 -1.88 8.76 -19.58
CA ASP A 84 -1.43 7.86 -20.65
C ASP A 84 -1.38 6.39 -20.18
N PHE A 85 -0.82 6.13 -18.99
CA PHE A 85 -0.77 4.78 -18.44
C PHE A 85 -2.18 4.21 -18.20
N LYS A 86 -3.09 5.01 -17.62
CA LYS A 86 -4.49 4.64 -17.40
C LYS A 86 -5.23 4.33 -18.73
N ASP A 87 -4.99 5.13 -19.77
CA ASP A 87 -5.59 4.91 -21.10
C ASP A 87 -5.06 3.64 -21.76
N ARG A 88 -3.78 3.32 -21.56
CA ARG A 88 -3.16 2.08 -22.06
C ARG A 88 -3.69 0.85 -21.32
N LEU A 89 -3.86 0.91 -20.00
CA LEU A 89 -4.56 -0.14 -19.23
C LEU A 89 -5.99 -0.34 -19.74
N LYS A 90 -6.71 0.74 -20.05
CA LYS A 90 -8.07 0.67 -20.64
C LYS A 90 -8.10 0.08 -22.05
N THR A 91 -6.98 0.09 -22.77
CA THR A 91 -6.86 -0.62 -24.05
C THR A 91 -6.79 -2.14 -23.84
N ILE A 92 -6.23 -2.58 -22.71
CA ILE A 92 -6.24 -3.99 -22.29
C ILE A 92 -7.64 -4.39 -21.78
N ASN A 93 -8.19 -3.60 -20.85
CA ASN A 93 -9.50 -3.82 -20.26
C ASN A 93 -10.33 -2.51 -20.22
N PRO A 94 -11.25 -2.30 -21.16
CA PRO A 94 -12.09 -1.09 -21.21
C PRO A 94 -13.05 -0.92 -20.03
N GLU A 95 -13.27 -1.96 -19.23
CA GLU A 95 -14.19 -1.96 -18.08
C GLU A 95 -13.53 -1.50 -16.78
N LEU A 96 -12.22 -1.20 -16.79
CA LEU A 96 -11.50 -0.70 -15.61
C LEU A 96 -12.09 0.61 -15.09
N LYS A 97 -12.49 0.56 -13.83
CA LYS A 97 -12.93 1.73 -13.04
C LYS A 97 -11.79 2.22 -12.15
N ASP A 98 -11.18 1.29 -11.42
CA ASP A 98 -10.06 1.50 -10.51
C ASP A 98 -8.76 0.93 -11.08
N PHE A 99 -7.62 1.37 -10.55
CA PHE A 99 -6.29 1.05 -11.07
C PHE A 99 -5.33 0.53 -9.99
N ASN A 100 -5.88 0.13 -8.84
CA ASN A 100 -5.12 -0.32 -7.67
C ASN A 100 -4.15 -1.45 -8.05
N TYR A 101 -2.90 -1.32 -7.63
CA TYR A 101 -1.81 -2.28 -7.86
C TYR A 101 -1.50 -2.62 -9.33
N ALA A 102 -2.09 -1.90 -10.31
CA ALA A 102 -1.78 -2.10 -11.73
C ALA A 102 -0.36 -1.62 -12.08
N GLY A 103 0.07 -0.51 -11.49
CA GLY A 103 1.41 0.03 -11.69
C GLY A 103 2.48 -0.86 -11.06
N GLU A 104 2.23 -1.30 -9.84
CA GLU A 104 3.06 -2.19 -9.06
C GLU A 104 3.22 -3.54 -9.77
N THR A 105 2.13 -4.10 -10.30
CA THR A 105 2.17 -5.32 -11.12
C THR A 105 2.99 -5.13 -12.39
N TYR A 106 2.83 -4.00 -13.06
CA TYR A 106 3.61 -3.66 -14.25
C TYR A 106 5.11 -3.58 -13.91
N ASP A 107 5.47 -2.88 -12.84
CA ASP A 107 6.85 -2.67 -12.41
C ASP A 107 7.52 -3.93 -11.88
N ALA A 108 6.78 -4.83 -11.21
CA ALA A 108 7.29 -6.14 -10.79
C ALA A 108 7.74 -6.98 -12.00
N ILE A 109 6.97 -6.96 -13.09
CA ILE A 109 7.31 -7.66 -14.34
C ILE A 109 8.49 -7.01 -15.04
N VAL A 110 8.51 -5.68 -15.16
CA VAL A 110 9.61 -4.95 -15.81
C VAL A 110 10.92 -5.18 -15.04
N THR A 111 10.90 -5.09 -13.71
CA THR A 111 12.06 -5.33 -12.86
C THR A 111 12.58 -6.76 -13.00
N THR A 112 11.68 -7.75 -13.00
CA THR A 112 12.04 -9.16 -13.25
C THR A 112 12.72 -9.35 -14.60
N ALA A 113 12.17 -8.73 -15.66
CA ALA A 113 12.70 -8.82 -17.01
C ALA A 113 14.09 -8.16 -17.15
N LEU A 114 14.28 -6.99 -16.54
CA LEU A 114 15.56 -6.28 -16.51
C LEU A 114 16.62 -7.08 -15.76
N ALA A 115 16.28 -7.64 -14.59
CA ALA A 115 17.17 -8.49 -13.80
C ALA A 115 17.61 -9.72 -14.59
N ALA A 116 16.67 -10.42 -15.26
CA ALA A 116 16.98 -11.57 -16.10
C ALA A 116 17.91 -11.21 -17.28
N GLN A 117 17.69 -10.04 -17.90
CA GLN A 117 18.52 -9.56 -18.99
C GLN A 117 19.93 -9.18 -18.53
N LEU A 118 20.06 -8.47 -17.40
CA LEU A 118 21.36 -8.15 -16.78
C LEU A 118 22.12 -9.41 -16.41
N ALA A 119 21.43 -10.41 -15.87
CA ALA A 119 22.02 -11.69 -15.51
C ALA A 119 22.42 -12.57 -16.72
N GLY A 120 21.86 -12.29 -17.90
CA GLY A 120 22.03 -13.16 -19.07
C GLY A 120 21.39 -14.54 -18.91
N SER A 121 20.39 -14.67 -18.04
CA SER A 121 19.82 -15.96 -17.61
C SER A 121 18.34 -15.81 -17.23
N ASN A 122 17.52 -16.80 -17.57
CA ASN A 122 16.13 -16.90 -17.11
C ASN A 122 15.99 -17.79 -15.85
N GLN A 123 17.09 -18.18 -15.19
CA GLN A 123 17.04 -18.90 -13.92
C GLN A 123 16.98 -17.90 -12.76
N ALA A 124 15.94 -17.96 -11.93
CA ALA A 124 15.74 -17.00 -10.85
C ALA A 124 16.87 -16.99 -9.82
N THR A 125 17.46 -18.15 -9.52
CA THR A 125 18.65 -18.23 -8.65
C THR A 125 19.89 -17.51 -9.21
N VAL A 126 19.88 -17.14 -10.49
CA VAL A 126 20.94 -16.36 -11.14
C VAL A 126 20.55 -14.89 -11.26
N PHE A 127 19.29 -14.58 -11.58
CA PHE A 127 18.85 -13.18 -11.77
C PHE A 127 18.33 -12.48 -10.50
N GLY A 128 17.89 -13.22 -9.48
CA GLY A 128 17.43 -12.68 -8.19
C GLY A 128 18.42 -11.67 -7.57
N PRO A 129 19.74 -11.96 -7.52
CA PRO A 129 20.74 -11.02 -7.01
C PRO A 129 20.86 -9.68 -7.75
N TYR A 130 20.23 -9.52 -8.92
CA TYR A 130 20.22 -8.26 -9.68
C TYR A 130 18.97 -7.42 -9.41
N VAL A 131 17.91 -7.99 -8.81
CA VAL A 131 16.60 -7.32 -8.69
C VAL A 131 16.69 -6.00 -7.93
N ASN A 132 17.35 -5.97 -6.78
CA ASN A 132 17.52 -4.72 -6.03
C ASN A 132 18.32 -3.69 -6.84
N GLY A 133 19.46 -4.12 -7.40
CA GLY A 133 20.37 -3.27 -8.18
C GLY A 133 19.79 -2.66 -9.46
N VAL A 134 18.66 -3.17 -9.94
CA VAL A 134 17.90 -2.58 -11.05
C VAL A 134 17.18 -1.29 -10.64
N THR A 135 16.96 -1.03 -9.35
CA THR A 135 16.09 0.05 -8.86
C THR A 135 16.82 1.15 -8.08
N PHE A 136 18.16 1.16 -8.10
CA PHE A 136 18.95 2.24 -7.49
C PHE A 136 20.37 2.35 -8.09
N GLY A 137 21.01 3.50 -7.90
CA GLY A 137 22.47 3.69 -8.04
C GLY A 137 23.02 3.80 -9.47
N GLY A 138 22.28 3.28 -10.46
CA GLY A 138 22.61 3.31 -11.88
C GLY A 138 22.22 4.60 -12.63
N GLU A 139 22.09 4.48 -13.95
CA GLU A 139 21.55 5.53 -14.82
C GLU A 139 20.02 5.44 -14.87
N THR A 140 19.33 6.53 -14.55
CA THR A 140 17.87 6.55 -14.44
C THR A 140 17.17 6.21 -15.76
N CYS A 141 16.16 5.34 -15.68
CA CYS A 141 15.25 5.01 -16.77
C CYS A 141 13.85 4.72 -16.22
N THR A 142 12.81 5.00 -17.02
CA THR A 142 11.41 4.88 -16.56
C THR A 142 10.58 3.92 -17.43
N SER A 143 11.24 3.22 -18.36
CA SER A 143 10.61 2.22 -19.23
C SER A 143 11.57 1.10 -19.53
N PHE A 144 11.05 -0.11 -19.77
CA PHE A 144 11.88 -1.25 -20.15
C PHE A 144 12.77 -0.91 -21.37
N ALA A 145 12.20 -0.28 -22.40
CA ALA A 145 12.92 0.10 -23.61
C ALA A 145 14.08 1.08 -23.35
N ASP A 146 13.92 2.01 -22.41
CA ASP A 146 14.98 2.95 -22.04
C ASP A 146 16.07 2.28 -21.21
N CYS A 147 15.70 1.44 -20.24
CA CYS A 147 16.66 0.67 -19.46
C CYS A 147 17.46 -0.30 -20.34
N MET A 148 16.84 -0.90 -21.35
CA MET A 148 17.52 -1.77 -22.31
C MET A 148 18.61 -1.03 -23.12
N LYS A 149 18.48 0.28 -23.37
CA LYS A 149 19.54 1.07 -24.01
C LYS A 149 20.76 1.21 -23.11
N ILE A 150 20.54 1.38 -21.80
CA ILE A 150 21.61 1.46 -20.80
C ILE A 150 22.33 0.11 -20.72
N ILE A 151 21.58 -0.99 -20.58
CA ILE A 151 22.12 -2.35 -20.52
C ILE A 151 22.91 -2.69 -21.81
N ALA A 152 22.39 -2.33 -22.99
CA ALA A 152 23.07 -2.58 -24.26
C ALA A 152 24.41 -1.84 -24.39
N ASN A 153 24.57 -0.71 -23.69
CA ASN A 153 25.82 0.04 -23.61
C ASN A 153 26.75 -0.44 -22.47
N GLY A 154 26.36 -1.49 -21.74
CA GLY A 154 27.10 -2.05 -20.61
C GLY A 154 26.96 -1.25 -19.30
N GLY A 155 25.94 -0.39 -19.20
CA GLY A 155 25.61 0.35 -17.98
C GLY A 155 24.69 -0.43 -17.03
N ASN A 156 24.56 0.08 -15.81
CA ASN A 156 23.57 -0.39 -14.82
C ASN A 156 22.34 0.54 -14.87
N PRO A 157 21.11 0.04 -15.10
CA PRO A 157 19.91 0.85 -15.03
C PRO A 157 19.52 1.15 -13.58
N ASP A 158 18.92 2.32 -13.39
CA ASP A 158 18.17 2.70 -12.19
C ASP A 158 16.71 2.90 -12.62
N TYR A 159 15.98 1.79 -12.66
CA TYR A 159 14.58 1.74 -13.08
C TYR A 159 13.69 2.31 -11.98
N ASP A 160 13.05 3.43 -12.30
CA ASP A 160 11.99 4.01 -11.49
C ASP A 160 10.72 4.09 -12.34
N GLY A 161 9.83 3.12 -12.10
CA GLY A 161 8.71 2.81 -12.97
C GLY A 161 7.47 3.65 -12.73
N VAL A 162 6.32 3.11 -13.10
CA VAL A 162 5.04 3.81 -13.02
C VAL A 162 4.49 3.89 -11.59
N SER A 163 4.87 2.95 -10.70
CA SER A 163 4.50 2.95 -9.28
C SER A 163 5.62 3.48 -8.37
N GLY A 164 6.66 4.10 -8.94
CA GLY A 164 7.81 4.61 -8.20
C GLY A 164 7.50 5.68 -7.14
N PRO A 165 8.45 6.01 -6.24
CA PRO A 165 9.83 5.54 -6.22
C PRO A 165 9.97 4.06 -5.83
N LEU A 166 10.77 3.28 -6.57
CA LEU A 166 11.04 1.87 -6.22
C LEU A 166 12.17 1.75 -5.18
N SER A 167 13.41 2.11 -5.53
CA SER A 167 14.54 2.21 -4.58
C SER A 167 14.60 1.06 -3.56
N PHE A 168 14.71 -0.19 -4.05
CA PHE A 168 14.57 -1.36 -3.18
C PHE A 168 15.64 -1.42 -2.11
N SER A 169 15.21 -1.69 -0.88
CA SER A 169 16.05 -2.03 0.26
C SER A 169 16.59 -3.46 0.16
N GLU A 170 17.54 -3.83 1.02
CA GLU A 170 18.16 -5.16 1.01
C GLU A 170 17.14 -6.33 1.05
N PRO A 171 16.02 -6.26 1.79
CA PRO A 171 14.95 -7.26 1.76
C PRO A 171 14.20 -7.45 0.43
N GLY A 172 14.40 -6.59 -0.57
CA GLY A 172 13.69 -6.71 -1.85
C GLY A 172 12.33 -6.02 -1.90
N GLU A 173 12.21 -4.88 -1.22
CA GLU A 173 11.00 -4.07 -1.10
C GLU A 173 11.33 -2.56 -1.08
N PRO A 174 10.38 -1.67 -1.40
CA PRO A 174 10.66 -0.24 -1.48
C PRO A 174 11.20 0.34 -0.15
N ALA A 175 12.30 1.09 -0.22
CA ALA A 175 12.84 1.82 0.94
C ALA A 175 12.06 3.10 1.27
N GLN A 176 11.27 3.58 0.31
CA GLN A 176 10.35 4.70 0.41
C GLN A 176 9.19 4.46 -0.54
N ALA A 177 8.04 5.06 -0.25
CA ALA A 177 6.88 4.99 -1.14
C ALA A 177 5.97 6.20 -0.95
N SER A 178 5.19 6.48 -2.00
CA SER A 178 4.10 7.43 -1.97
C SER A 178 2.83 6.78 -1.43
N PHE A 179 2.18 7.49 -0.51
CA PHE A 179 0.88 7.14 0.05
C PHE A 179 -0.12 8.25 -0.25
N GLY A 180 -1.30 7.85 -0.72
CA GLY A 180 -2.44 8.74 -0.82
C GLY A 180 -3.09 8.89 0.55
N ILE A 181 -3.33 10.13 0.97
CA ILE A 181 -4.25 10.47 2.05
C ILE A 181 -5.58 10.81 1.39
N GLU A 182 -6.49 9.85 1.40
CA GLU A 182 -7.79 10.00 0.77
C GLU A 182 -8.87 10.39 1.79
N GLN A 183 -9.96 10.97 1.30
CA GLN A 183 -11.10 11.35 2.12
C GLN A 183 -12.42 11.11 1.40
N PHE A 184 -13.39 10.51 2.10
CA PHE A 184 -14.75 10.35 1.60
C PHE A 184 -15.57 11.65 1.68
N GLY A 185 -16.33 11.90 0.61
CA GLY A 185 -17.28 13.00 0.46
C GLY A 185 -18.67 12.71 1.05
N MET A 186 -19.60 13.65 0.84
CA MET A 186 -21.01 13.52 1.26
C MET A 186 -21.80 12.50 0.44
N ASP A 187 -21.30 12.15 -0.73
CA ASP A 187 -21.82 11.13 -1.64
C ASP A 187 -21.25 9.73 -1.36
N ASN A 188 -20.47 9.57 -0.29
CA ASN A 188 -19.78 8.33 0.08
C ASN A 188 -18.75 7.86 -0.97
N THR A 189 -18.29 8.73 -1.87
CA THR A 189 -17.17 8.45 -2.77
C THR A 189 -15.90 9.17 -2.33
N ILE A 190 -14.74 8.70 -2.78
CA ILE A 190 -13.46 9.39 -2.58
C ILE A 190 -13.51 10.74 -3.29
N ASP A 191 -13.15 11.80 -2.56
CA ASP A 191 -13.03 13.15 -3.10
C ASP A 191 -11.58 13.36 -3.58
N ASP A 192 -11.31 13.00 -4.84
CA ASP A 192 -9.98 13.13 -5.48
C ASP A 192 -9.38 14.54 -5.35
N SER A 193 -10.22 15.58 -5.21
CA SER A 193 -9.75 16.95 -5.06
C SER A 193 -9.11 17.24 -3.69
N LYS A 194 -9.28 16.31 -2.74
CA LYS A 194 -8.70 16.34 -1.39
C LYS A 194 -7.58 15.32 -1.20
N THR A 195 -7.27 14.50 -2.20
CA THR A 195 -6.19 13.53 -2.09
C THR A 195 -4.85 14.24 -1.96
N GLU A 196 -4.16 14.01 -0.85
CA GLU A 196 -2.80 14.49 -0.62
C GLU A 196 -1.82 13.33 -0.76
N PHE A 197 -0.65 13.57 -1.35
CA PHE A 197 0.40 12.56 -1.47
C PHE A 197 1.49 12.83 -0.43
N VAL A 198 1.79 11.81 0.37
CA VAL A 198 2.87 11.85 1.35
C VAL A 198 3.88 10.76 1.05
N ILE A 199 5.17 11.05 1.25
CA ILE A 199 6.23 10.05 1.15
C ILE A 199 6.53 9.53 2.54
N ALA A 200 6.56 8.20 2.70
CA ALA A 200 7.10 7.54 3.88
C ALA A 200 8.34 6.74 3.49
N GLY A 201 9.33 6.69 4.39
CA GLY A 201 10.63 6.06 4.14
C GLY A 201 11.71 7.04 3.68
N ASP A 202 12.86 6.50 3.28
CA ASP A 202 14.01 7.29 2.81
C ASP A 202 14.81 6.47 1.79
N GLU A 203 15.10 7.04 0.62
CA GLU A 203 15.98 6.45 -0.40
C GLU A 203 17.36 6.07 0.16
N ALA A 204 17.83 6.76 1.20
CA ALA A 204 19.08 6.42 1.88
C ALA A 204 19.08 5.01 2.51
N ASN A 205 17.90 4.40 2.68
CA ASN A 205 17.73 3.02 3.14
C ASN A 205 17.63 2.00 1.98
N ALA A 206 17.75 2.44 0.73
CA ALA A 206 17.89 1.53 -0.40
C ALA A 206 19.10 0.61 -0.22
N ALA A 207 19.08 -0.52 -0.92
CA ALA A 207 20.19 -1.45 -0.95
C ALA A 207 21.47 -0.74 -1.39
N SER A 208 22.61 -1.29 -1.00
CA SER A 208 23.92 -0.70 -1.32
C SER A 208 24.68 -1.51 -2.37
N ASN A 209 24.18 -2.70 -2.70
CA ASN A 209 24.76 -3.63 -3.64
C ASN A 209 23.98 -3.60 -4.97
N GLU A 210 24.55 -2.97 -6.00
CA GLU A 210 23.99 -2.92 -7.36
C GLU A 210 23.92 -4.29 -8.07
N GLY A 211 24.26 -5.37 -7.36
CA GLY A 211 24.25 -6.73 -7.87
C GLY A 211 25.59 -7.12 -8.52
N PRO A 212 25.66 -8.33 -9.08
CA PRO A 212 26.85 -8.79 -9.79
C PRO A 212 27.11 -8.00 -11.07
N ALA A 213 28.31 -8.16 -11.64
CA ALA A 213 28.64 -7.51 -12.91
C ALA A 213 27.68 -7.99 -14.03
N PRO A 214 27.12 -7.07 -14.85
CA PRO A 214 26.22 -7.43 -15.93
C PRO A 214 26.83 -8.44 -16.92
N ALA A 215 25.99 -9.30 -17.48
CA ALA A 215 26.33 -10.16 -18.59
C ALA A 215 26.76 -9.33 -19.82
N ALA A 216 27.51 -9.94 -20.72
CA ALA A 216 27.97 -9.27 -21.93
C ALA A 216 26.77 -8.74 -22.75
N PRO A 217 26.83 -7.51 -23.28
CA PRO A 217 25.77 -6.98 -24.13
C PRO A 217 25.44 -7.92 -25.31
N GLY A 218 24.14 -8.10 -25.57
CA GLY A 218 23.66 -9.01 -26.61
C GLY A 218 23.61 -10.49 -26.20
N THR A 219 23.77 -10.81 -24.91
CA THR A 219 23.57 -12.17 -24.41
C THR A 219 22.14 -12.65 -24.69
N THR A 220 22.04 -13.83 -25.31
CA THR A 220 20.77 -14.52 -25.61
C THR A 220 20.65 -15.82 -24.83
N GLY A 221 19.43 -16.31 -24.60
CA GLY A 221 19.17 -17.46 -23.74
C GLY A 221 17.83 -18.13 -24.04
N ALA A 222 17.35 -18.95 -23.09
CA ALA A 222 16.00 -19.50 -23.14
C ALA A 222 14.97 -18.39 -22.84
N PRO A 223 13.72 -18.50 -23.36
CA PRO A 223 12.67 -17.54 -23.08
C PRO A 223 12.40 -17.39 -21.58
N LEU A 224 12.14 -16.16 -21.14
CA LEU A 224 11.61 -15.90 -19.80
C LEU A 224 10.12 -16.22 -19.79
N VAL A 225 9.68 -17.08 -18.86
CA VAL A 225 8.27 -17.43 -18.66
C VAL A 225 7.86 -16.89 -17.30
N ILE A 226 6.83 -16.04 -17.28
CA ILE A 226 6.30 -15.41 -16.07
C ILE A 226 4.90 -15.97 -15.80
N GLY A 227 4.70 -16.50 -14.59
CA GLY A 227 3.40 -16.86 -14.04
C GLY A 227 2.75 -15.66 -13.33
N THR A 228 1.43 -15.73 -13.11
CA THR A 228 0.73 -14.77 -12.27
C THR A 228 -0.12 -15.51 -11.25
N LEU A 229 -0.14 -15.02 -10.03
CA LEU A 229 -0.96 -15.52 -8.93
C LEU A 229 -1.81 -14.38 -8.39
N LEU A 230 -2.72 -13.87 -9.23
CA LEU A 230 -3.51 -12.67 -8.93
C LEU A 230 -4.92 -13.06 -8.45
N PRO A 231 -5.60 -12.22 -7.64
CA PRO A 231 -6.89 -12.57 -7.06
C PRO A 231 -8.00 -12.44 -8.11
N LEU A 232 -8.31 -13.53 -8.81
CA LEU A 232 -9.43 -13.58 -9.76
C LEU A 232 -10.71 -14.05 -9.09
N THR A 233 -10.57 -14.75 -7.97
CA THR A 233 -11.66 -15.13 -7.06
C THR A 233 -11.29 -14.79 -5.61
N GLY A 234 -12.29 -14.88 -4.72
CA GLY A 234 -12.11 -14.61 -3.30
C GLY A 234 -12.31 -13.15 -2.92
N ASN A 235 -11.95 -12.80 -1.69
CA ASN A 235 -12.28 -11.52 -1.07
C ASN A 235 -11.51 -10.34 -1.68
N LEU A 236 -10.38 -10.61 -2.36
CA LEU A 236 -9.59 -9.60 -3.07
C LEU A 236 -9.87 -9.55 -4.57
N ALA A 237 -10.92 -10.20 -5.07
CA ALA A 237 -11.20 -10.30 -6.51
C ALA A 237 -11.37 -8.94 -7.21
N PHE A 238 -11.67 -7.88 -6.47
CA PHE A 238 -11.75 -6.51 -6.98
C PHE A 238 -10.40 -5.96 -7.46
N LEU A 239 -9.28 -6.48 -6.93
CA LEU A 239 -7.91 -6.12 -7.35
C LEU A 239 -7.48 -6.85 -8.63
N GLY A 240 -8.09 -7.99 -8.95
CA GLY A 240 -7.72 -8.82 -10.09
C GLY A 240 -7.72 -8.08 -11.44
N PRO A 241 -8.82 -7.40 -11.84
CA PRO A 241 -8.88 -6.74 -13.15
C PRO A 241 -7.76 -5.72 -13.42
N PRO A 242 -7.46 -4.75 -12.51
CA PRO A 242 -6.35 -3.81 -12.74
C PRO A 242 -4.97 -4.49 -12.73
N GLU A 243 -4.70 -5.45 -11.83
CA GLU A 243 -3.43 -6.17 -11.79
C GLU A 243 -3.21 -7.01 -13.06
N VAL A 244 -4.24 -7.74 -13.53
CA VAL A 244 -4.19 -8.48 -14.80
C VAL A 244 -3.89 -7.55 -15.97
N ALA A 245 -4.55 -6.39 -16.04
CA ALA A 245 -4.28 -5.42 -17.10
C ALA A 245 -2.83 -4.88 -17.05
N GLY A 246 -2.32 -4.59 -15.84
CA GLY A 246 -0.92 -4.20 -15.62
C GLY A 246 0.06 -5.27 -16.09
N SER A 247 -0.21 -6.53 -15.75
CA SER A 247 0.65 -7.66 -16.15
C SER A 247 0.73 -7.82 -17.66
N GLN A 248 -0.41 -7.81 -18.34
CA GLN A 248 -0.49 -7.96 -19.79
C GLN A 248 0.15 -6.77 -20.51
N LEU A 249 -0.02 -5.54 -19.99
CA LEU A 249 0.59 -4.35 -20.56
C LEU A 249 2.13 -4.40 -20.47
N ALA A 250 2.69 -4.82 -19.33
CA ALA A 250 4.14 -4.97 -19.17
C ALA A 250 4.72 -5.97 -20.18
N ILE A 251 4.08 -7.13 -20.34
CA ILE A 251 4.50 -8.14 -21.31
C ILE A 251 4.45 -7.60 -22.74
N GLN A 252 3.42 -6.83 -23.09
CA GLN A 252 3.32 -6.19 -24.41
C GLN A 252 4.47 -5.22 -24.67
N ASP A 253 4.77 -4.35 -23.71
CA ASP A 253 5.84 -3.35 -23.82
C ASP A 253 7.22 -3.99 -23.91
N ILE A 254 7.49 -4.98 -23.05
CA ILE A 254 8.74 -5.74 -23.07
C ILE A 254 8.95 -6.42 -24.42
N ASN A 255 7.90 -7.07 -24.93
CA ASN A 255 7.97 -7.76 -26.22
C ASN A 255 8.07 -6.80 -27.41
N ALA A 256 7.40 -5.65 -27.36
CA ALA A 256 7.54 -4.58 -28.35
C ALA A 256 8.96 -4.00 -28.38
N ALA A 257 9.65 -3.99 -27.25
CA ALA A 257 11.04 -3.56 -27.12
C ALA A 257 12.08 -4.62 -27.52
N GLY A 258 11.65 -5.81 -27.98
CA GLY A 258 12.53 -6.90 -28.43
C GLY A 258 12.67 -8.08 -27.46
N GLY A 259 11.96 -8.04 -26.32
CA GLY A 259 11.92 -9.13 -25.35
C GLY A 259 13.15 -9.23 -24.47
N VAL A 260 13.32 -10.40 -23.85
CA VAL A 260 14.38 -10.70 -22.88
C VAL A 260 15.23 -11.85 -23.42
N LEU A 261 16.55 -11.71 -23.35
CA LEU A 261 17.51 -12.71 -23.82
C LEU A 261 17.29 -13.10 -25.29
N GLY A 262 16.83 -12.14 -26.10
CA GLY A 262 16.55 -12.33 -27.54
C GLY A 262 15.25 -13.07 -27.85
N ASN A 263 14.36 -13.26 -26.87
CA ASN A 263 13.08 -13.94 -27.05
C ASN A 263 11.91 -13.12 -26.49
N PRO A 264 10.70 -13.26 -27.05
CA PRO A 264 9.50 -12.78 -26.39
C PRO A 264 9.31 -13.45 -25.01
N VAL A 265 8.95 -12.65 -24.01
CA VAL A 265 8.50 -13.12 -22.70
C VAL A 265 7.12 -13.77 -22.84
N GLN A 266 6.94 -14.89 -22.16
CA GLN A 266 5.69 -15.65 -22.13
C GLN A 266 4.97 -15.41 -20.80
N LEU A 267 3.64 -15.29 -20.85
CA LEU A 267 2.78 -15.11 -19.68
C LEU A 267 1.94 -16.37 -19.47
N VAL A 268 1.88 -16.84 -18.23
CA VAL A 268 0.97 -17.88 -17.75
C VAL A 268 0.11 -17.26 -16.67
N GLU A 269 -1.18 -17.13 -16.92
CA GLU A 269 -2.08 -16.51 -15.94
C GLU A 269 -2.62 -17.54 -14.94
N GLY A 270 -2.94 -17.07 -13.73
CA GLY A 270 -3.32 -17.92 -12.61
C GLY A 270 -4.03 -17.16 -11.49
N ASP A 271 -4.97 -17.85 -10.84
CA ASP A 271 -5.76 -17.33 -9.73
C ASP A 271 -5.13 -17.69 -8.39
N SER A 272 -5.10 -16.72 -7.46
CA SER A 272 -4.69 -16.93 -6.08
C SER A 272 -5.82 -17.49 -5.20
N GLY A 273 -7.08 -17.16 -5.49
CA GLY A 273 -8.20 -17.36 -4.57
C GLY A 273 -7.92 -16.74 -3.18
N ASP A 274 -8.51 -17.34 -2.14
CA ASP A 274 -8.30 -16.96 -0.74
C ASP A 274 -7.35 -17.91 -0.01
N ALA A 275 -6.78 -17.42 1.10
CA ALA A 275 -5.91 -18.22 1.99
C ALA A 275 -6.64 -19.41 2.64
N SER A 276 -7.97 -19.41 2.63
CA SER A 276 -8.82 -20.50 3.12
C SER A 276 -9.07 -21.60 2.08
N THR A 277 -8.56 -21.45 0.86
CA THR A 277 -8.75 -22.37 -0.28
C THR A 277 -7.43 -22.96 -0.77
N ASP A 278 -7.51 -24.05 -1.54
CA ASP A 278 -6.32 -24.67 -2.17
C ASP A 278 -5.93 -24.02 -3.51
N THR A 279 -6.65 -22.97 -3.96
CA THR A 279 -6.51 -22.39 -5.30
C THR A 279 -5.08 -21.96 -5.60
N ALA A 280 -4.45 -21.17 -4.72
CA ALA A 280 -3.07 -20.72 -4.92
C ALA A 280 -2.09 -21.90 -5.03
N SER A 281 -2.21 -22.89 -4.14
CA SER A 281 -1.35 -24.07 -4.13
C SER A 281 -1.44 -24.86 -5.44
N GLN A 282 -2.66 -25.03 -5.98
CA GLN A 282 -2.92 -25.72 -7.25
C GLN A 282 -2.45 -24.92 -8.47
N THR A 283 -2.64 -23.59 -8.44
CA THR A 283 -2.13 -22.69 -9.48
C THR A 283 -0.61 -22.78 -9.55
N VAL A 284 0.09 -22.66 -8.42
CA VAL A 284 1.55 -22.76 -8.36
C VAL A 284 2.03 -24.14 -8.85
N ASP A 285 1.39 -25.24 -8.46
CA ASP A 285 1.78 -26.57 -8.95
C ASP A 285 1.69 -26.69 -10.49
N ARG A 286 0.66 -26.09 -11.09
CA ARG A 286 0.49 -26.04 -12.55
C ARG A 286 1.56 -25.16 -13.19
N GLU A 287 1.83 -23.98 -12.65
CA GLU A 287 2.82 -23.05 -13.20
C GLU A 287 4.24 -23.61 -13.12
N LEU A 288 4.61 -24.25 -12.00
CA LEU A 288 5.89 -24.95 -11.86
C LEU A 288 6.03 -26.09 -12.88
N GLN A 289 4.96 -26.83 -13.17
CA GLN A 289 4.95 -27.84 -14.25
C GLN A 289 5.11 -27.24 -15.65
N GLN A 290 4.65 -25.99 -15.84
CA GLN A 290 4.82 -25.24 -17.08
C GLN A 290 6.18 -24.54 -17.19
N GLY A 291 7.03 -24.64 -16.15
CA GLY A 291 8.40 -24.16 -16.17
C GLY A 291 8.52 -22.64 -16.07
N VAL A 292 7.61 -21.99 -15.33
CA VAL A 292 7.73 -20.55 -15.01
C VAL A 292 9.05 -20.26 -14.29
N ASN A 293 9.61 -19.08 -14.55
CA ASN A 293 10.85 -18.59 -13.95
C ASN A 293 10.60 -17.61 -12.81
N ALA A 294 9.49 -16.88 -12.89
CA ALA A 294 8.99 -16.00 -11.84
C ALA A 294 7.46 -16.10 -11.79
N ILE A 295 6.87 -15.84 -10.62
CA ILE A 295 5.44 -15.75 -10.38
C ILE A 295 5.16 -14.37 -9.79
N ILE A 296 4.28 -13.60 -10.42
CA ILE A 296 3.87 -12.28 -9.95
C ILE A 296 2.60 -12.42 -9.13
N GLY A 297 2.68 -12.11 -7.84
CA GLY A 297 1.65 -12.39 -6.85
C GLY A 297 2.25 -13.01 -5.57
N ALA A 298 1.44 -13.40 -4.59
CA ALA A 298 0.01 -13.10 -4.50
C ALA A 298 -0.26 -11.71 -3.92
N ALA A 299 -1.45 -11.17 -4.19
CA ALA A 299 -1.86 -9.88 -3.61
C ALA A 299 -2.09 -9.96 -2.09
N SER A 300 -2.66 -11.07 -1.59
CA SER A 300 -2.87 -11.28 -0.15
C SER A 300 -1.60 -11.76 0.53
N SER A 301 -1.21 -11.10 1.62
CA SER A 301 -0.14 -11.56 2.53
C SER A 301 -0.40 -12.97 3.05
N GLY A 302 -1.64 -13.26 3.45
CA GLY A 302 -2.04 -14.59 3.91
C GLY A 302 -1.87 -15.65 2.84
N VAL A 303 -2.22 -15.36 1.58
CA VAL A 303 -2.07 -16.30 0.46
C VAL A 303 -0.59 -16.54 0.13
N SER A 304 0.22 -15.49 -0.02
CA SER A 304 1.66 -15.63 -0.31
C SER A 304 2.38 -16.50 0.71
N LEU A 305 2.07 -16.33 2.01
CA LEU A 305 2.65 -17.16 3.07
C LEU A 305 2.35 -18.67 2.92
N THR A 306 1.27 -19.05 2.22
CA THR A 306 0.95 -20.46 1.95
C THR A 306 1.80 -21.08 0.83
N VAL A 307 2.34 -20.27 -0.08
CA VAL A 307 3.00 -20.75 -1.30
C VAL A 307 4.48 -20.35 -1.43
N ILE A 308 4.94 -19.34 -0.70
CA ILE A 308 6.31 -18.79 -0.83
C ILE A 308 7.39 -19.87 -0.74
N ASN A 309 7.32 -20.76 0.25
CA ASN A 309 8.27 -21.86 0.40
C ASN A 309 8.24 -22.86 -0.75
N LYS A 310 7.08 -23.04 -1.40
CA LYS A 310 6.94 -23.92 -2.57
C LYS A 310 7.60 -23.27 -3.78
N ILE A 311 7.35 -21.98 -4.00
CA ILE A 311 7.88 -21.21 -5.14
C ILE A 311 9.40 -21.08 -5.04
N THR A 312 9.90 -20.50 -3.94
CA THR A 312 11.34 -20.31 -3.71
C THR A 312 12.05 -21.67 -3.52
N GLY A 313 11.35 -22.66 -2.98
CA GLY A 313 11.74 -24.07 -2.93
C GLY A 313 12.10 -24.68 -4.28
N ALA A 314 11.35 -24.31 -5.32
CA ALA A 314 11.57 -24.75 -6.69
C ALA A 314 12.64 -23.91 -7.42
N GLY A 315 13.21 -22.90 -6.77
CA GLY A 315 14.16 -21.97 -7.40
C GLY A 315 13.50 -21.02 -8.39
N VAL A 316 12.22 -20.71 -8.18
CA VAL A 316 11.42 -19.72 -8.91
C VAL A 316 11.30 -18.45 -8.05
N LEU A 317 11.30 -17.29 -8.68
CA LEU A 317 11.11 -16.01 -8.00
C LEU A 317 9.61 -15.77 -7.72
N GLU A 318 9.26 -15.31 -6.53
CA GLU A 318 7.94 -14.72 -6.23
C GLU A 318 8.09 -13.20 -6.13
N PHE A 319 7.25 -12.45 -6.85
CA PHE A 319 7.25 -10.98 -6.80
C PHE A 319 5.83 -10.49 -6.55
N SER A 320 5.52 -10.07 -5.32
CA SER A 320 4.18 -9.58 -5.02
C SER A 320 3.99 -8.13 -5.45
N PRO A 321 2.89 -7.79 -6.14
CA PRO A 321 2.57 -6.40 -6.44
C PRO A 321 1.85 -5.68 -5.30
N ALA A 322 1.27 -6.40 -4.33
CA ALA A 322 0.28 -5.81 -3.42
C ALA A 322 0.39 -6.23 -1.95
N ASN A 323 1.12 -7.29 -1.60
CA ASN A 323 1.16 -7.71 -0.20
C ASN A 323 2.12 -6.85 0.64
N THR A 324 1.71 -6.52 1.86
CA THR A 324 2.39 -5.49 2.68
C THR A 324 2.91 -6.01 4.02
N SER A 325 2.56 -7.24 4.42
CA SER A 325 2.96 -7.78 5.73
C SER A 325 4.47 -7.73 5.96
N ASP A 326 4.89 -7.18 7.10
CA ASP A 326 6.31 -7.10 7.48
C ASP A 326 6.95 -8.48 7.74
N GLN A 327 6.15 -9.55 7.80
CA GLN A 327 6.69 -10.92 7.85
C GLN A 327 7.59 -11.22 6.65
N PHE A 328 7.35 -10.59 5.50
CA PHE A 328 8.16 -10.78 4.30
C PHE A 328 9.53 -10.12 4.39
N THR A 329 9.65 -8.98 5.09
CA THR A 329 10.92 -8.23 5.25
C THR A 329 12.05 -9.08 5.85
N THR A 330 11.72 -10.11 6.63
CA THR A 330 12.71 -11.00 7.28
C THR A 330 12.50 -12.49 6.94
N TYR A 331 11.71 -12.78 5.91
CA TYR A 331 11.40 -14.15 5.54
C TYR A 331 12.62 -14.88 4.97
N ASP A 332 12.79 -16.17 5.28
CA ASP A 332 13.83 -16.99 4.65
C ASP A 332 13.35 -17.47 3.28
N ASP A 333 13.41 -16.56 2.31
CA ASP A 333 12.94 -16.76 0.93
C ASP A 333 14.05 -17.22 -0.03
N LYS A 334 15.27 -17.47 0.48
CA LYS A 334 16.46 -17.85 -0.30
C LYS A 334 16.92 -16.79 -1.32
N GLY A 335 16.59 -15.52 -1.10
CA GLY A 335 16.87 -14.40 -1.99
C GLY A 335 15.98 -14.38 -3.23
N LEU A 336 14.78 -14.96 -3.15
CA LEU A 336 13.87 -15.18 -4.30
C LEU A 336 12.47 -14.60 -4.09
N TYR A 337 12.27 -13.80 -3.06
CA TYR A 337 11.02 -13.08 -2.85
C TYR A 337 11.27 -11.56 -2.90
N PHE A 338 10.36 -10.85 -3.55
CA PHE A 338 10.40 -9.39 -3.71
C PHE A 338 8.97 -8.84 -3.68
N ARG A 339 8.83 -7.54 -3.43
CA ARG A 339 7.54 -6.84 -3.58
C ARG A 339 7.71 -5.41 -4.07
N THR A 340 6.80 -4.95 -4.91
CA THR A 340 6.71 -3.53 -5.31
C THR A 340 5.77 -2.76 -4.41
N ALA A 341 4.86 -3.45 -3.71
CA ALA A 341 4.08 -2.84 -2.64
C ALA A 341 5.00 -2.44 -1.47
N PRO A 342 4.79 -1.27 -0.87
CA PRO A 342 5.54 -0.89 0.32
C PRO A 342 5.14 -1.75 1.54
N PRO A 343 6.09 -2.03 2.45
CA PRO A 343 5.81 -2.75 3.68
C PRO A 343 4.88 -1.95 4.62
N ASP A 344 4.12 -2.65 5.46
CA ASP A 344 3.17 -2.08 6.44
C ASP A 344 3.85 -1.06 7.36
N VAL A 345 5.14 -1.22 7.67
CA VAL A 345 5.91 -0.25 8.46
C VAL A 345 5.88 1.16 7.86
N LEU A 346 5.88 1.30 6.52
CA LEU A 346 5.82 2.60 5.85
C LEU A 346 4.41 3.18 5.89
N GLN A 347 3.38 2.37 5.63
CA GLN A 347 1.98 2.82 5.69
C GLN A 347 1.56 3.21 7.12
N ALA A 348 1.98 2.43 8.11
CA ALA A 348 1.73 2.70 9.52
C ALA A 348 2.32 4.04 9.96
N ARG A 349 3.47 4.44 9.41
CA ARG A 349 4.07 5.76 9.68
C ARG A 349 3.20 6.86 9.11
N ALA A 350 2.83 6.78 7.83
CA ALA A 350 1.95 7.76 7.19
C ALA A 350 0.60 7.88 7.89
N LEU A 351 0.02 6.77 8.32
CA LEU A 351 -1.26 6.74 9.04
C LEU A 351 -1.15 7.31 10.46
N ALA A 352 -0.07 7.01 11.20
CA ALA A 352 0.18 7.63 12.51
C ALA A 352 0.33 9.16 12.38
N ASP A 353 1.12 9.62 11.41
CA ASP A 353 1.30 11.06 11.12
C ASP A 353 -0.04 11.74 10.83
N LEU A 354 -0.91 11.11 10.04
CA LEU A 354 -2.25 11.63 9.74
C LEU A 354 -3.11 11.76 11.01
N ILE A 355 -3.17 10.70 11.82
CA ILE A 355 -3.98 10.65 13.05
C ILE A 355 -3.54 11.72 14.04
N GLU A 356 -2.23 11.95 14.16
CA GLU A 356 -1.65 12.96 15.05
C GLU A 356 -1.87 14.39 14.55
N GLN A 357 -1.71 14.63 13.24
CA GLN A 357 -1.95 15.94 12.63
C GLN A 357 -3.42 16.37 12.77
N ASP A 358 -4.35 15.42 12.77
CA ASP A 358 -5.77 15.66 13.06
C ASP A 358 -6.05 15.88 14.56
N GLY A 359 -5.06 15.72 15.44
CA GLY A 359 -5.11 16.07 16.86
C GLY A 359 -5.74 15.00 17.76
N ASN A 360 -5.78 13.74 17.32
CA ASN A 360 -6.36 12.64 18.09
C ASN A 360 -5.39 12.15 19.18
N ASN A 361 -5.87 11.92 20.41
CA ASN A 361 -5.02 11.52 21.54
C ASN A 361 -5.39 10.14 22.11
N THR A 362 -6.54 9.59 21.73
CA THR A 362 -6.99 8.24 22.06
C THR A 362 -7.45 7.53 20.79
N VAL A 363 -6.90 6.34 20.53
CA VAL A 363 -7.07 5.64 19.25
C VAL A 363 -7.55 4.21 19.49
N GLY A 364 -8.71 3.87 18.93
CA GLY A 364 -9.16 2.49 18.78
C GLY A 364 -8.68 1.91 17.45
N ILE A 365 -8.19 0.69 17.44
CA ILE A 365 -7.79 -0.03 16.22
C ILE A 365 -8.61 -1.31 16.13
N LEU A 366 -9.44 -1.43 15.10
CA LEU A 366 -10.13 -2.66 14.72
C LEU A 366 -9.34 -3.30 13.60
N ALA A 367 -8.80 -4.50 13.82
CA ALA A 367 -7.94 -5.14 12.84
C ALA A 367 -8.33 -6.59 12.52
N LEU A 368 -8.35 -6.88 11.23
CA LEU A 368 -8.51 -8.20 10.65
C LEU A 368 -7.52 -9.21 11.28
N ASN A 369 -8.03 -10.40 11.65
CA ASN A 369 -7.20 -11.49 12.18
C ASN A 369 -6.43 -12.24 11.08
N ASP A 370 -5.47 -11.57 10.46
CA ASP A 370 -4.54 -12.17 9.50
C ASP A 370 -3.15 -11.50 9.55
N PRO A 371 -2.16 -11.99 8.80
CA PRO A 371 -0.81 -11.42 8.76
C PRO A 371 -0.71 -9.94 8.33
N TYR A 372 -1.67 -9.44 7.54
CA TYR A 372 -1.75 -8.04 7.14
C TYR A 372 -2.33 -7.19 8.28
N GLY A 373 -3.54 -7.52 8.72
CA GLY A 373 -4.27 -6.73 9.71
C GLY A 373 -3.56 -6.66 11.05
N THR A 374 -3.02 -7.78 11.52
CA THR A 374 -2.31 -7.81 12.81
C THR A 374 -0.96 -7.09 12.75
N GLY A 375 -0.23 -7.21 11.64
CA GLY A 375 1.05 -6.53 11.43
C GLY A 375 0.90 -5.01 11.36
N LEU A 376 -0.01 -4.52 10.51
CA LEU A 376 -0.27 -3.10 10.37
C LEU A 376 -0.79 -2.47 11.68
N ALA A 377 -1.66 -3.17 12.41
CA ALA A 377 -2.14 -2.72 13.72
C ALA A 377 -1.03 -2.59 14.77
N GLU A 378 -0.09 -3.54 14.79
CA GLU A 378 1.05 -3.52 15.71
C GLU A 378 1.98 -2.36 15.38
N ASN A 379 2.33 -2.16 14.10
CA ASN A 379 3.15 -1.05 13.65
C ASN A 379 2.53 0.30 13.96
N LEU A 380 1.23 0.46 13.68
CA LEU A 380 0.51 1.69 13.98
C LEU A 380 0.52 2.00 15.47
N LYS A 381 0.22 1.00 16.32
CA LYS A 381 0.29 1.16 17.78
C LYS A 381 1.70 1.58 18.22
N ASN A 382 2.74 0.92 17.68
CA ASN A 382 4.12 1.22 18.03
C ASN A 382 4.54 2.65 17.65
N ASN A 383 4.12 3.13 16.46
CA ASN A 383 4.38 4.50 16.03
C ASN A 383 3.70 5.52 16.94
N LEU A 384 2.40 5.38 17.17
CA LEU A 384 1.63 6.29 18.05
C LEU A 384 2.23 6.37 19.47
N VAL A 385 2.67 5.23 20.02
CA VAL A 385 3.33 5.20 21.33
C VAL A 385 4.71 5.85 21.30
N ALA A 386 5.49 5.62 20.23
CA ALA A 386 6.81 6.24 20.05
C ALA A 386 6.72 7.77 19.93
N ASP A 387 5.64 8.28 19.35
CA ASP A 387 5.36 9.71 19.17
C ASP A 387 4.76 10.38 20.41
N GLY A 388 4.45 9.58 21.44
CA GLY A 388 4.17 10.06 22.79
C GLY A 388 2.77 9.78 23.31
N LEU A 389 1.92 9.07 22.58
CA LEU A 389 0.65 8.60 23.13
C LEU A 389 0.91 7.54 24.22
N PRO A 390 0.29 7.64 25.41
CA PRO A 390 0.36 6.58 26.40
C PRO A 390 -0.20 5.27 25.83
N GLU A 391 0.42 4.12 26.14
CA GLU A 391 -0.02 2.83 25.60
C GLU A 391 -1.49 2.52 25.93
N GLU A 392 -1.97 2.93 27.11
CA GLU A 392 -3.37 2.79 27.52
C GLU A 392 -4.37 3.63 26.70
N SER A 393 -3.86 4.60 25.94
CA SER A 393 -4.65 5.45 25.03
C SER A 393 -4.81 4.81 23.65
N VAL A 394 -4.18 3.65 23.40
CA VAL A 394 -4.33 2.88 22.17
C VAL A 394 -4.95 1.52 22.48
N LYS A 395 -6.14 1.23 21.92
CA LYS A 395 -6.83 -0.04 22.10
C LYS A 395 -6.98 -0.79 20.79
N THR A 396 -6.27 -1.90 20.66
CA THR A 396 -6.41 -2.83 19.53
C THR A 396 -7.43 -3.93 19.86
N VAL A 397 -8.35 -4.19 18.93
CA VAL A 397 -9.27 -5.34 18.94
C VAL A 397 -9.12 -6.07 17.62
N ILE A 398 -8.76 -7.35 17.71
CA ILE A 398 -8.61 -8.24 16.57
C ILE A 398 -9.95 -8.94 16.31
N TYR A 399 -10.41 -8.95 15.07
CA TYR A 399 -11.70 -9.54 14.68
C TYR A 399 -11.55 -10.65 13.64
N ASP A 400 -12.48 -11.60 13.66
CA ASP A 400 -12.59 -12.64 12.63
C ASP A 400 -13.34 -12.05 11.41
N PRO A 401 -12.73 -11.96 10.21
CA PRO A 401 -13.41 -11.43 9.02
C PRO A 401 -14.68 -12.23 8.65
N GLN A 402 -14.72 -13.51 9.01
CA GLN A 402 -15.83 -14.41 8.71
C GLN A 402 -16.93 -14.37 9.77
N ALA A 403 -16.82 -13.46 10.75
CA ALA A 403 -17.85 -13.28 11.76
C ALA A 403 -19.18 -12.86 11.14
N ALA A 404 -20.27 -13.39 11.71
CA ALA A 404 -21.62 -13.05 11.30
C ALA A 404 -21.97 -11.58 11.58
N ASN A 405 -21.40 -11.00 12.64
CA ASN A 405 -21.50 -9.59 13.02
C ASN A 405 -20.24 -9.17 13.80
N PHE A 406 -20.12 -7.87 14.07
CA PHE A 406 -18.97 -7.24 14.74
C PHE A 406 -19.41 -6.44 15.98
N ASP A 407 -20.55 -6.81 16.60
CA ASP A 407 -21.18 -6.03 17.66
C ASP A 407 -20.30 -5.95 18.92
N SER A 408 -19.57 -7.03 19.25
CA SER A 408 -18.65 -7.07 20.39
C SER A 408 -17.46 -6.14 20.20
N GLU A 409 -16.92 -6.09 18.99
CA GLU A 409 -15.76 -5.28 18.61
C GLU A 409 -16.15 -3.80 18.65
N VAL A 410 -17.29 -3.46 18.05
CA VAL A 410 -17.84 -2.10 18.05
C VAL A 410 -18.22 -1.65 19.46
N GLN A 411 -18.85 -2.50 20.27
CA GLN A 411 -19.18 -2.16 21.66
C GLN A 411 -17.92 -1.88 22.48
N GLN A 412 -16.83 -2.61 22.24
CA GLN A 412 -15.55 -2.35 22.89
C GLN A 412 -14.94 -1.00 22.50
N MET A 413 -15.16 -0.53 21.27
CA MET A 413 -14.76 0.81 20.83
C MET A 413 -15.63 1.90 21.46
N ALA A 414 -16.96 1.72 21.46
CA ALA A 414 -17.88 2.64 22.11
C ALA A 414 -17.59 2.81 23.61
N GLN A 415 -17.28 1.71 24.32
CA GLN A 415 -16.89 1.75 25.72
C GLN A 415 -15.51 2.39 25.96
N PHE A 416 -14.59 2.23 25.01
CA PHE A 416 -13.28 2.86 25.08
C PHE A 416 -13.36 4.37 24.83
N ASN A 417 -14.37 4.83 24.08
CA ASN A 417 -14.65 6.23 23.79
C ASN A 417 -13.43 6.97 23.20
N PRO A 418 -12.78 6.46 22.14
CA PRO A 418 -11.60 7.07 21.55
C PRO A 418 -11.91 8.38 20.80
N ASP A 419 -10.89 9.16 20.47
CA ASP A 419 -10.99 10.30 19.56
C ASP A 419 -10.98 9.83 18.10
N ALA A 420 -10.27 8.72 17.84
CA ALA A 420 -10.16 8.11 16.53
C ALA A 420 -10.40 6.60 16.55
N ILE A 421 -10.99 6.05 15.49
CA ILE A 421 -11.06 4.61 15.23
C ILE A 421 -10.41 4.33 13.88
N VAL A 422 -9.47 3.39 13.86
CA VAL A 422 -8.89 2.85 12.63
C VAL A 422 -9.54 1.51 12.33
N VAL A 423 -10.00 1.32 11.10
CA VAL A 423 -10.53 0.04 10.61
C VAL A 423 -9.55 -0.52 9.60
N ILE A 424 -8.86 -1.59 9.99
CA ILE A 424 -7.92 -2.35 9.16
C ILE A 424 -8.63 -3.62 8.69
N GLY A 425 -8.97 -3.71 7.41
CA GLY A 425 -9.81 -4.76 6.85
C GLY A 425 -10.10 -4.56 5.37
N PHE A 426 -10.97 -5.42 4.84
CA PHE A 426 -11.39 -5.40 3.44
C PHE A 426 -12.89 -5.09 3.31
N GLU A 427 -13.63 -5.87 2.52
CA GLU A 427 -15.07 -5.72 2.26
C GLU A 427 -15.90 -5.66 3.57
N GLU A 428 -15.55 -6.48 4.57
CA GLU A 428 -16.26 -6.51 5.84
C GLU A 428 -16.20 -5.19 6.63
N SER A 429 -15.30 -4.27 6.26
CA SER A 429 -15.21 -2.93 6.84
C SER A 429 -16.53 -2.16 6.73
N SER A 430 -17.31 -2.38 5.66
CA SER A 430 -18.62 -1.71 5.50
C SER A 430 -19.58 -2.05 6.64
N ARG A 431 -19.68 -3.33 6.99
CA ARG A 431 -20.50 -3.82 8.12
C ARG A 431 -20.01 -3.28 9.47
N ILE A 432 -18.70 -3.18 9.67
CA ILE A 432 -18.11 -2.59 10.88
C ILE A 432 -18.50 -1.12 10.99
N ILE A 433 -18.31 -0.34 9.92
CA ILE A 433 -18.58 1.10 9.90
C ILE A 433 -20.07 1.39 10.03
N GLN A 434 -20.95 0.60 9.40
CA GLN A 434 -22.39 0.68 9.62
C GLN A 434 -22.77 0.48 11.10
N SER A 435 -22.13 -0.49 11.78
CA SER A 435 -22.35 -0.73 13.20
C SER A 435 -21.78 0.39 14.08
N LEU A 436 -20.61 0.95 13.74
CA LEU A 436 -20.06 2.15 14.40
C LEU A 436 -21.01 3.35 14.28
N ASN A 437 -21.54 3.60 13.08
CA ASN A 437 -22.54 4.64 12.81
C ASN A 437 -23.81 4.45 13.65
N ALA A 438 -24.33 3.21 13.71
CA ALA A 438 -25.51 2.90 14.51
C ALA A 438 -25.32 3.09 16.03
N GLN A 439 -24.07 3.06 16.50
CA GLN A 439 -23.69 3.28 17.90
C GLN A 439 -23.21 4.71 18.18
N GLY A 440 -23.27 5.62 17.20
CA GLY A 440 -22.86 7.02 17.35
C GLY A 440 -21.34 7.22 17.51
N VAL A 441 -20.53 6.27 17.03
CA VAL A 441 -19.06 6.31 17.09
C VAL A 441 -18.41 6.11 15.72
N GLY A 442 -19.18 6.22 14.64
CA GLY A 442 -18.70 6.17 13.26
C GLY A 442 -18.53 7.56 12.63
N PRO A 443 -18.11 7.63 11.35
CA PRO A 443 -17.88 8.90 10.67
C PRO A 443 -19.18 9.68 10.37
N GLN A 444 -20.33 9.02 10.39
CA GLN A 444 -21.62 9.67 10.16
C GLN A 444 -21.88 10.77 11.19
N ARG A 445 -22.12 11.98 10.69
CA ARG A 445 -22.39 13.19 11.48
C ARG A 445 -23.87 13.53 11.57
#